data_AF-A0A392PD87-F1
#
_entry.id   AF-A0A392PD87-F1
#
_cell.length_a   1.000
_cell.length_b   1.000
_cell.length_c   1.000
_cell.angle_alpha   90.00
_cell.angle_beta   90.00
_cell.angle_gamma   90.00
#
_symmetry.space_group_name_H-M   'P 1'
#
loop_
_entity.id
_entity.type
_entity.pdbx_description
1 polymer ?
#
loop_
_entity_poly.entity_id
_entity_poly.type
_entity_poly.pdbx_seq_one_letter_code
_entity_poly.pdbx_strand_id
1 'polypeptide(L)'
;LGHANWRLIFKLSKLDLVKGLPKLRPLELLHIDLFGPVSTASINGKKYGFVIVDDYSRWTWLKVTMVVSLRTNPLKVFVKNMEFSMNYLLLELHNKMEL
;
A
#
# COMPACT_ATOMS: atom_id res chain seq x y z
N LEU A 1 17.56 -26.13 -2.69
CA LEU A 1 17.27 -24.77 -2.17
C LEU A 1 15.75 -24.59 -2.20
N GLY A 2 15.08 -24.79 -1.07
CA GLY A 2 13.61 -24.82 -1.00
C GLY A 2 13.03 -23.44 -1.29
N HIS A 3 12.22 -23.34 -2.34
CA HIS A 3 11.54 -22.10 -2.71
C HIS A 3 10.40 -21.87 -1.73
N ALA A 4 10.59 -20.99 -0.75
CA ALA A 4 9.55 -20.72 0.23
C ALA A 4 8.38 -19.99 -0.44
N ASN A 5 7.16 -20.51 -0.26
CA ASN A 5 5.96 -19.95 -0.85
C ASN A 5 5.52 -18.73 -0.04
N TRP A 6 5.74 -17.52 -0.59
CA TRP A 6 5.40 -16.27 0.09
C TRP A 6 3.93 -16.17 0.49
N ARG A 7 2.98 -16.68 -0.32
CA ARG A 7 1.55 -16.72 0.08
C ARG A 7 1.34 -17.49 1.38
N LEU A 8 2.09 -18.55 1.57
CA LEU A 8 2.00 -19.42 2.75
C LEU A 8 2.66 -18.75 3.96
N ILE A 9 3.81 -18.11 3.76
CA ILE A 9 4.48 -17.29 4.78
C ILE A 9 3.58 -16.15 5.27
N PHE A 10 2.91 -15.42 4.37
CA PHE A 10 1.96 -14.36 4.72
C PHE A 10 0.79 -14.87 5.57
N LYS A 11 0.25 -16.06 5.25
CA LYS A 11 -0.82 -16.67 6.06
C LYS A 11 -0.35 -17.02 7.46
N LEU A 12 0.87 -17.58 7.58
CA LEU A 12 1.44 -17.94 8.87
C LEU A 12 1.79 -16.72 9.73
N SER A 13 2.25 -15.62 9.12
CA SER A 13 2.53 -14.37 9.85
C SER A 13 1.26 -13.73 10.40
N LYS A 14 0.13 -13.82 9.68
CA LYS A 14 -1.16 -13.28 10.14
C LYS A 14 -1.72 -13.97 11.38
N LEU A 15 -1.40 -15.26 11.54
CA LEU A 15 -1.95 -16.10 12.60
C LEU A 15 -1.01 -16.17 13.82
N ASP A 16 0.12 -15.45 13.80
CA ASP A 16 1.14 -15.47 14.85
C ASP A 16 1.63 -16.90 15.23
N LEU A 17 1.53 -17.86 14.30
CA LEU A 17 1.75 -19.29 14.58
C LEU A 17 3.23 -19.68 14.68
N VAL A 18 4.14 -18.88 14.10
CA VAL A 18 5.58 -19.19 14.05
C VAL A 18 6.37 -18.08 14.76
N LYS A 19 6.97 -18.41 15.91
CA LYS A 19 7.91 -17.52 16.60
C LYS A 19 9.15 -17.29 15.72
N GLY A 20 9.48 -16.02 15.46
CA GLY A 20 10.64 -15.60 14.68
C GLY A 20 10.34 -15.25 13.21
N LEU A 21 9.11 -15.47 12.75
CA LEU A 21 8.65 -14.97 11.45
C LEU A 21 8.28 -13.48 11.61
N PRO A 22 8.70 -12.57 10.70
CA PRO A 22 8.35 -11.16 10.82
C PRO A 22 6.83 -11.00 10.82
N LYS A 23 6.30 -10.32 11.84
CA LYS A 23 4.88 -9.95 11.89
C LYS A 23 4.63 -8.91 10.83
N LEU A 24 4.19 -9.34 9.65
CA LEU A 24 3.82 -8.44 8.57
C LEU A 24 2.52 -7.71 8.96
N ARG A 25 2.61 -6.39 9.13
CA ARG A 25 1.49 -5.49 9.38
C ARG A 25 1.09 -4.76 8.09
N PRO A 26 -0.16 -4.29 7.96
CA PRO A 26 -0.54 -3.40 6.86
C PRO A 26 0.48 -2.26 6.74
N LEU A 27 0.85 -1.93 5.50
CA LEU A 27 1.77 -0.83 5.14
C LEU A 27 3.25 -1.06 5.47
N GLU A 28 3.64 -2.25 5.96
CA GLU A 28 5.05 -2.60 6.15
C GLU A 28 5.75 -3.04 4.86
N LEU A 29 4.99 -3.54 3.88
CA LEU A 29 5.51 -3.95 2.58
C LEU A 29 4.78 -3.19 1.47
N LEU A 30 5.25 -1.97 1.21
CA LEU A 30 4.74 -1.11 0.15
C LEU A 30 5.62 -1.21 -1.09
N HIS A 31 5.01 -1.61 -2.20
CA HIS A 31 5.61 -1.50 -3.51
C HIS A 31 5.16 -0.19 -4.14
N ILE A 32 6.10 0.66 -4.56
CA ILE A 32 5.80 1.92 -5.23
C ILE A 32 6.37 1.88 -6.64
N ASP A 33 5.50 2.02 -7.63
CA ASP A 33 5.88 2.13 -9.03
C ASP A 33 5.48 3.49 -9.61
N LEU A 34 6.33 4.05 -10.46
CA LEU A 34 6.19 5.38 -11.03
C LEU A 34 6.12 5.27 -12.54
N PHE A 35 5.09 5.84 -13.14
CA PHE A 35 4.86 5.77 -14.57
C PHE A 35 4.62 7.15 -15.19
N GLY A 36 5.03 7.32 -16.44
CA GLY A 36 4.73 8.46 -17.30
C GLY A 36 5.84 8.76 -18.32
N PRO A 37 5.73 9.83 -19.13
CA PRO A 37 4.52 10.62 -19.39
C PRO A 37 3.48 9.81 -20.18
N VAL A 38 2.24 9.81 -19.71
CA VAL A 38 1.13 9.18 -20.46
C VAL A 38 0.66 10.10 -21.60
N SER A 39 0.26 9.50 -22.72
CA SER A 39 -0.20 10.23 -23.92
C SER A 39 -1.42 11.11 -23.64
N THR A 40 -2.34 10.59 -22.82
CA THR A 40 -3.54 11.30 -22.39
C THR A 40 -3.30 11.92 -21.02
N ALA A 41 -3.34 13.24 -20.94
CA ALA A 41 -3.30 13.93 -19.66
C ALA A 41 -4.60 13.70 -18.89
N SER A 42 -4.52 13.73 -17.56
CA SER A 42 -5.73 13.86 -16.73
C SER A 42 -6.47 15.16 -17.05
N ILE A 43 -7.72 15.28 -16.57
CA ILE A 43 -8.54 16.50 -16.69
C ILE A 43 -7.77 17.76 -16.26
N ASN A 44 -6.87 17.63 -15.28
CA ASN A 44 -6.07 18.74 -14.75
C ASN A 44 -4.67 18.84 -15.39
N GLY A 45 -4.45 18.29 -16.58
CA GLY A 45 -3.19 18.41 -17.32
C GLY A 45 -2.02 17.57 -16.77
N LYS A 46 -2.24 16.77 -15.73
CA LYS A 46 -1.20 15.91 -15.13
C LYS A 46 -0.93 14.69 -16.01
N LYS A 47 0.35 14.37 -16.25
CA LYS A 47 0.80 13.32 -17.20
C LYS A 47 1.63 12.21 -16.56
N TYR A 48 1.89 12.29 -15.27
CA TYR A 48 2.64 11.29 -14.54
C TYR A 48 1.77 10.72 -13.43
N GLY A 49 2.05 9.49 -13.03
CA GLY A 49 1.37 8.87 -11.91
C GLY A 49 2.28 7.91 -11.18
N PHE A 50 1.95 7.62 -9.94
CA PHE A 50 2.56 6.52 -9.22
C PHE A 50 1.47 5.66 -8.57
N VAL A 51 1.76 4.37 -8.50
CA VAL A 51 0.94 3.35 -7.86
C VAL A 51 1.66 2.92 -6.59
N ILE A 52 0.94 2.86 -5.48
CA ILE A 52 1.40 2.25 -4.24
C ILE A 52 0.56 1.02 -3.99
N VAL A 53 1.19 -0.12 -3.80
CA VAL A 53 0.54 -1.40 -3.48
C VAL A 53 1.00 -1.84 -2.11
N ASP A 54 0.05 -2.08 -1.21
CA ASP A 54 0.33 -2.79 0.04
C ASP A 54 0.21 -4.28 -0.20
N ASP A 55 1.34 -5.00 -0.15
CA ASP A 55 1.38 -6.43 -0.41
C ASP A 55 0.62 -7.25 0.64
N TYR A 56 0.46 -6.69 1.84
CA TYR A 56 -0.23 -7.33 2.96
C TYR A 56 -1.76 -7.30 2.80
N SER A 57 -2.34 -6.10 2.60
CA SER A 57 -3.79 -5.91 2.43
C SER A 57 -4.28 -6.08 0.99
N ARG A 58 -3.36 -6.10 0.02
CA ARG A 58 -3.63 -6.04 -1.43
C ARG A 58 -4.31 -4.74 -1.87
N TRP A 59 -4.28 -3.70 -1.03
CA TRP A 59 -4.80 -2.40 -1.42
C TRP A 59 -3.83 -1.70 -2.35
N THR A 60 -4.42 -0.98 -3.31
CA THR A 60 -3.67 -0.25 -4.33
C THR A 60 -4.17 1.19 -4.36
N TRP A 61 -3.25 2.15 -4.29
CA TRP A 61 -3.54 3.57 -4.41
C TRP A 61 -2.84 4.16 -5.62
N LEU A 62 -3.58 4.97 -6.36
CA LEU A 62 -3.08 5.68 -7.53
C LEU A 62 -3.06 7.18 -7.26
N LYS A 63 -1.93 7.83 -7.56
CA LYS A 63 -1.81 9.29 -7.52
C LYS A 63 -1.30 9.83 -8.84
N VAL A 64 -2.08 10.72 -9.46
CA VAL A 64 -1.67 11.46 -10.67
C VAL A 64 -1.06 12.81 -10.30
N THR A 65 0.08 13.13 -10.91
CA THR A 65 0.92 14.31 -10.66
C THR A 65 1.46 14.93 -11.95
N MET A 66 1.79 16.23 -11.89
CA MET A 66 2.40 16.96 -13.00
C MET A 66 3.92 16.69 -13.08
N VAL A 67 4.55 16.34 -11.96
CA VAL A 67 6.01 16.16 -11.85
C VAL A 67 6.36 14.77 -11.32
N VAL A 68 7.39 14.18 -11.92
CA VAL A 68 8.03 12.92 -11.50
C VAL A 68 8.96 13.22 -10.33
N SER A 69 8.39 13.50 -9.15
CA SER A 69 9.20 13.74 -7.95
C SER A 69 8.70 12.93 -6.77
N LEU A 70 9.40 11.83 -6.50
CA LEU A 70 9.30 11.08 -5.23
C LEU A 70 10.09 11.77 -4.11
N ARG A 71 10.92 12.77 -4.43
CA ARG A 71 11.79 13.50 -3.50
C ARG A 71 11.07 14.70 -2.87
N THR A 72 9.87 14.55 -2.32
CA THR A 72 9.19 15.69 -1.68
C THR A 72 8.18 15.31 -0.59
N ASN A 73 7.94 16.26 0.34
CA ASN A 73 6.89 16.25 1.36
C ASN A 73 5.52 15.68 0.90
N PRO A 74 5.03 15.95 -0.32
CA PRO A 74 3.84 15.32 -0.92
C PRO A 74 3.74 13.80 -0.79
N LEU A 75 4.83 13.04 -1.00
CA LEU A 75 4.78 11.59 -0.89
C LEU A 75 4.60 11.15 0.57
N LYS A 76 5.30 11.80 1.51
CA LYS A 76 5.13 11.56 2.95
C LYS A 76 3.71 11.88 3.42
N VAL A 77 3.16 13.01 2.98
CA VAL A 77 1.76 13.40 3.28
C VAL A 77 0.79 12.38 2.69
N PHE A 78 1.04 11.92 1.46
CA PHE A 78 0.20 10.92 0.82
C PHE A 78 0.23 9.59 1.56
N VAL A 79 1.41 9.10 1.96
CA VAL A 79 1.54 7.89 2.78
C VAL A 79 0.79 8.03 4.09
N LYS A 80 0.96 9.14 4.83
CA LYS A 80 0.24 9.38 6.07
C LYS A 80 -1.29 9.40 5.89
N ASN A 81 -1.79 9.95 4.79
CA ASN A 81 -3.22 9.93 4.48
C ASN A 81 -3.72 8.51 4.17
N MET A 82 -2.91 7.69 3.50
CA MET A 82 -3.23 6.27 3.27
C MET A 82 -3.28 5.50 4.58
N GLU A 83 -2.30 5.70 5.47
CA GLU A 83 -2.28 5.08 6.81
C GLU A 83 -3.54 5.45 7.60
N PHE A 84 -3.92 6.72 7.60
CA PHE A 84 -5.14 7.19 8.28
C PHE A 84 -6.40 6.54 7.71
N SER A 85 -6.54 6.51 6.38
CA SER A 85 -7.68 5.87 5.72
C SER A 85 -7.77 4.37 6.01
N MET A 86 -6.62 3.68 6.03
CA MET A 86 -6.56 2.25 6.32
C MET A 86 -7.00 1.96 7.76
N ASN A 87 -6.47 2.73 8.72
CA ASN A 87 -6.82 2.58 10.13
C ASN A 87 -8.30 2.86 10.41
N TYR A 88 -8.88 3.87 9.76
CA TYR A 88 -10.31 4.15 9.88
C TYR A 88 -11.18 2.98 9.42
N LEU A 89 -10.86 2.39 8.26
CA LEU A 89 -11.60 1.25 7.72
C LEU A 89 -11.45 0.00 8.57
N LEU A 90 -10.27 -0.26 9.14
CA LEU A 90 -10.06 -1.36 10.08
C LEU A 90 -10.91 -1.18 11.35
N LEU A 91 -11.00 0.04 11.88
CA LEU A 91 -11.84 0.34 13.03
C LEU A 91 -13.33 0.14 12.71
N GLU A 92 -13.79 0.58 11.54
CA GLU A 92 -15.18 0.39 11.12
C GLU A 92 -15.53 -1.09 10.94
N LEU A 93 -14.62 -1.89 10.36
CA LEU A 93 -14.79 -3.34 10.23
C LEU A 93 -14.83 -4.04 11.59
N HIS A 94 -13.96 -3.65 12.52
CA HIS A 94 -13.96 -4.19 13.87
C HIS A 94 -15.29 -3.91 14.58
N ASN A 95 -15.77 -2.66 14.55
CA ASN A 95 -17.05 -2.26 15.14
C ASN A 95 -18.26 -2.99 14.51
N LYS A 96 -18.17 -3.37 13.23
CA LYS A 96 -19.21 -4.16 12.55
C LYS A 96 -19.18 -5.65 12.88
N MET A 97 -18.08 -6.16 13.41
CA MET A 97 -17.95 -7.58 13.82
C MET A 97 -18.26 -7.80 15.30
N GLU A 98 -18.28 -6.74 16.11
CA GLU A 98 -18.68 -6.79 17.53
C GLU A 98 -20.19 -6.58 17.75
N LEU A 99 -20.97 -6.44 16.67
CA LEU A 99 -22.44 -6.44 16.63
C LEU A 99 -22.96 -7.73 16.01
#